data_AF-A0A815NW35-F1
#
_entry.id   AF-A0A815NW35-F1
#
_cell.length_a   1.000
_cell.length_b   1.000
_cell.length_c   1.000
_cell.angle_alpha   90.00
_cell.angle_beta   90.00
_cell.angle_gamma   90.00
#
_symmetry.space_group_name_H-M   'P 1'
#
loop_
_entity.id
_entity.type
_entity.pdbx_description
1 polymer ?
#
loop_
_entity_poly.entity_id
_entity_poly.type
_entity_poly.pdbx_seq_one_letter_code
_entity_poly.pdbx_strand_id
1 'polypeptide(L)'
;MVDIGCTPLTGFRNSKIAWWYNITYLEYIKETYSIVIKSQPPPNIKSLNASILTRFENERMLNLIDEMLLETIISNNTHFDQFYNECLPRSCTYTNKQRRGILASLLLLIAICGGLNKIFRILIPLFGKLIFSCIDWWKRRHTRRIISISGYVKHLLITTYQSIKTLNLFKTEPTEEILIRQQQIYTRVYLVLYISSLSILLFYTALVNLNIDKRYYLSSIMDYEEFLIDHPSDDITCPCTHISIPYGNFINELQVNAFHEACTTDAIHKILRYGNMI
;
A
#
# COMPACT_ATOMS: atom_id res chain seq x y z
N MET A 1 -32.81 -16.11 32.08
CA MET A 1 -33.88 -15.40 31.36
C MET A 1 -33.59 -15.54 29.88
N VAL A 2 -34.51 -16.11 29.10
CA VAL A 2 -34.35 -16.30 27.65
C VAL A 2 -34.50 -14.94 27.00
N ASP A 3 -33.48 -14.48 26.29
CA ASP A 3 -33.50 -13.20 25.60
C ASP A 3 -34.25 -13.40 24.27
N ILE A 4 -35.54 -13.09 24.29
CA ILE A 4 -36.42 -13.28 23.13
C ILE A 4 -36.39 -11.98 22.33
N GLY A 5 -35.81 -12.05 21.13
CA GLY A 5 -35.81 -10.91 20.21
C GLY A 5 -37.23 -10.58 19.71
N CYS A 6 -37.43 -9.34 19.25
CA CYS A 6 -38.72 -8.88 18.73
C CYS A 6 -39.24 -9.67 17.51
N THR A 7 -38.36 -10.43 16.84
CA THR A 7 -38.73 -11.36 15.78
C THR A 7 -38.15 -12.76 16.06
N PRO A 8 -38.77 -13.83 15.53
CA PRO A 8 -38.23 -15.19 15.57
C PRO A 8 -36.77 -15.28 15.13
N LEU A 9 -36.41 -14.54 14.07
CA LEU A 9 -35.07 -14.53 13.52
C LEU A 9 -34.06 -13.81 14.44
N THR A 10 -34.44 -12.68 15.03
CA THR A 10 -33.58 -11.95 15.96
C THR A 10 -33.35 -12.77 17.25
N GLY A 11 -34.40 -13.40 17.78
CA GLY A 11 -34.29 -14.29 18.93
C GLY A 11 -33.42 -15.51 18.62
N PHE A 12 -33.55 -16.10 17.42
CA PHE A 12 -32.69 -17.19 16.97
C PHE A 12 -31.22 -16.80 16.94
N ARG A 13 -30.86 -15.70 16.25
CA ARG A 13 -29.47 -15.26 16.11
C ARG A 13 -28.80 -14.96 17.45
N ASN A 14 -29.52 -14.34 18.38
CA ASN A 14 -28.96 -13.94 19.67
C ASN A 14 -29.02 -15.04 20.74
N SER A 15 -29.73 -16.14 20.48
CA SER A 15 -29.83 -17.27 21.42
C SER A 15 -28.50 -17.98 21.63
N LYS A 16 -28.30 -18.53 22.84
CA LYS A 16 -27.19 -19.44 23.11
C LYS A 16 -27.44 -20.78 22.43
N ILE A 17 -26.40 -21.36 21.85
CA ILE A 17 -26.49 -22.66 21.15
C ILE A 17 -26.91 -23.77 22.12
N ALA A 18 -26.42 -23.77 23.36
CA ALA A 18 -26.88 -24.66 24.44
C ALA A 18 -28.41 -24.75 24.60
N TRP A 19 -29.18 -23.69 24.29
CA TRP A 19 -30.63 -23.71 24.44
C TRP A 19 -31.31 -24.66 23.45
N TRP A 20 -30.69 -24.90 22.30
CA TRP A 20 -31.24 -25.74 21.23
C TRP A 20 -31.09 -27.24 21.52
N TYR A 21 -30.23 -27.61 22.47
CA TYR A 21 -30.09 -28.97 22.98
C TYR A 21 -31.09 -29.30 24.10
N ASN A 22 -31.77 -28.29 24.65
CA ASN A 22 -32.61 -28.44 25.84
C ASN A 22 -34.10 -28.28 25.50
N ILE A 23 -34.85 -29.35 25.76
CA ILE A 23 -36.27 -29.46 25.42
C ILE A 23 -37.11 -28.40 26.15
N THR A 24 -36.84 -28.15 27.44
CA THR A 24 -37.59 -27.17 28.25
C THR A 24 -37.46 -25.75 27.69
N TYR A 25 -36.26 -25.35 27.24
CA TYR A 25 -36.08 -24.03 26.63
C TYR A 25 -36.82 -23.92 25.29
N LEU A 26 -36.85 -24.99 24.49
CA LEU A 26 -37.58 -25.00 23.22
C LEU A 26 -39.10 -24.93 23.40
N GLU A 27 -39.64 -25.55 24.45
CA GLU A 27 -41.05 -25.44 24.79
C GLU A 27 -41.44 -24.01 25.17
N TYR A 28 -40.63 -23.34 26.00
CA TYR A 28 -40.84 -21.94 26.36
C TYR A 28 -40.81 -21.00 25.13
N ILE A 29 -39.90 -21.27 24.19
CA ILE A 29 -39.81 -20.52 22.93
C ILE A 29 -41.07 -20.73 22.08
N LYS A 30 -41.53 -21.99 21.94
CA LYS A 30 -42.75 -22.33 21.18
C LYS A 30 -44.00 -21.65 21.78
N GLU A 31 -44.12 -21.66 23.11
CA GLU A 31 -45.23 -21.02 23.82
C GLU A 31 -45.19 -19.50 23.68
N THR A 32 -44.00 -18.89 23.77
CA THR A 32 -43.90 -17.43 23.59
C THR A 32 -44.30 -17.01 22.17
N TYR A 33 -43.86 -17.74 21.14
CA TYR A 33 -44.24 -17.42 19.77
C TYR A 33 -45.72 -17.70 19.47
N SER A 34 -46.34 -18.71 20.08
CA SER A 34 -47.78 -18.93 19.92
C SER A 34 -48.64 -17.81 20.54
N ILE A 35 -48.14 -17.18 21.62
CA ILE A 35 -48.79 -16.01 22.23
C ILE A 35 -48.64 -14.75 21.35
N VAL A 36 -47.44 -14.53 20.80
CA VAL A 36 -47.11 -13.34 20.00
C VAL A 36 -47.71 -13.41 18.58
N ILE A 37 -47.72 -14.59 17.97
CA ILE A 37 -48.17 -14.82 16.58
C ILE A 37 -49.48 -15.62 16.63
N LYS A 38 -50.59 -14.93 16.97
CA LYS A 38 -51.93 -15.53 17.19
C LYS A 38 -52.55 -16.26 15.98
N SER A 39 -51.93 -16.22 14.80
CA SER A 39 -52.50 -16.69 13.54
C SER A 39 -51.82 -17.92 12.91
N GLN A 40 -50.78 -18.49 13.54
CA GLN A 40 -50.05 -19.63 12.96
C GLN A 40 -49.73 -20.74 13.97
N PRO A 41 -49.71 -22.02 13.53
CA PRO A 41 -49.26 -23.11 14.39
C PRO A 41 -47.80 -22.89 14.81
N PRO A 42 -47.42 -23.27 16.04
CA PRO A 42 -46.07 -23.08 16.53
C PRO A 42 -45.05 -23.81 15.63
N PRO A 43 -43.83 -23.27 15.49
CA PRO A 43 -42.81 -23.87 14.65
C PRO A 43 -42.47 -25.28 15.14
N ASN A 44 -42.49 -26.27 14.23
CA ASN A 44 -42.10 -27.65 14.53
C ASN A 44 -40.56 -27.77 14.66
N ILE A 45 -40.05 -27.24 15.78
CA ILE A 45 -38.65 -27.27 16.16
C ILE A 45 -38.41 -28.50 17.02
N LYS A 46 -37.43 -29.32 16.64
CA LYS A 46 -36.93 -30.43 17.46
C LYS A 46 -35.62 -29.99 18.14
N SER A 47 -35.34 -30.57 19.30
CA SER A 47 -34.06 -30.37 19.97
C SER A 47 -32.92 -30.96 19.15
N LEU A 48 -31.78 -30.29 19.18
CA LEU A 48 -30.51 -30.84 18.72
C LEU A 48 -30.07 -31.98 19.64
N ASN A 49 -29.26 -32.88 19.13
CA ASN A 49 -28.77 -34.06 19.82
C ASN A 49 -27.57 -33.69 20.71
N ALA A 50 -27.80 -33.63 22.02
CA ALA A 50 -26.78 -33.32 23.01
C ALA A 50 -25.63 -34.34 23.07
N SER A 51 -25.78 -35.51 22.45
CA SER A 51 -24.71 -36.52 22.34
C SER A 51 -23.67 -36.19 21.28
N ILE A 52 -23.96 -35.26 20.35
CA ILE A 52 -23.01 -34.84 19.32
C ILE A 52 -22.12 -33.76 19.92
N LEU A 53 -20.81 -33.99 19.91
CA LEU A 53 -19.84 -33.01 20.38
C LEU A 53 -19.84 -31.79 19.44
N THR A 54 -20.06 -30.61 19.99
CA THR A 54 -19.99 -29.33 19.26
C THR A 54 -18.93 -28.44 19.87
N ARG A 55 -18.20 -27.68 19.03
CA ARG A 55 -17.25 -26.67 19.53
C ARG A 55 -17.94 -25.39 20.02
N PHE A 56 -19.24 -25.26 19.79
CA PHE A 56 -20.00 -24.02 19.99
C PHE A 56 -20.97 -24.05 21.18
N GLU A 57 -20.83 -25.01 22.11
CA GLU A 57 -21.80 -25.24 23.19
C GLU A 57 -22.19 -23.96 23.97
N ASN A 58 -21.20 -23.11 24.28
CA ASN A 58 -21.38 -21.88 25.06
C ASN A 58 -21.45 -20.59 24.22
N GLU A 59 -21.46 -20.72 22.89
CA GLU A 59 -21.47 -19.60 21.96
C GLU A 59 -22.90 -19.15 21.61
N ARG A 60 -23.00 -17.97 21.00
CA ARG A 60 -24.26 -17.51 20.40
C ARG A 60 -24.45 -18.16 19.03
N MET A 61 -25.70 -18.38 18.65
CA MET A 61 -26.07 -18.90 17.34
C MET A 61 -25.51 -18.03 16.19
N LEU A 62 -25.41 -16.71 16.39
CA LEU A 62 -24.77 -15.81 15.44
C LEU A 62 -23.31 -16.20 15.14
N ASN A 63 -22.52 -16.52 16.17
CA ASN A 63 -21.11 -16.87 15.99
C ASN A 63 -20.96 -18.15 15.16
N LEU A 64 -21.88 -19.10 15.35
CA LEU A 64 -21.96 -20.31 14.53
C LEU A 64 -22.32 -20.01 13.07
N ILE A 65 -23.23 -19.07 12.82
CA ILE A 65 -23.61 -18.61 11.47
C ILE A 65 -22.43 -17.91 10.78
N ASP A 66 -21.71 -17.06 11.52
CA ASP A 66 -20.52 -16.35 11.03
C ASP A 66 -19.39 -17.31 10.64
N GLU A 67 -19.28 -18.43 11.36
CA GLU A 67 -18.38 -19.57 11.05
C GLU A 67 -18.95 -20.52 9.98
N MET A 68 -19.99 -20.10 9.25
CA MET A 68 -20.68 -20.87 8.20
C MET A 68 -21.13 -22.26 8.63
N LEU A 69 -21.42 -22.43 9.93
CA LEU A 69 -21.95 -23.67 10.50
C LEU A 69 -20.95 -24.85 10.40
N LEU A 70 -19.64 -24.57 10.30
CA LEU A 70 -18.59 -25.59 10.22
C LEU A 70 -18.19 -26.09 11.61
N GLU A 71 -18.20 -27.41 11.83
CA GLU A 71 -17.79 -28.04 13.10
C GLU A 71 -16.34 -28.51 13.07
N THR A 72 -15.91 -29.10 11.95
CA THR A 72 -14.54 -29.58 11.79
C THR A 72 -14.01 -29.30 10.39
N ILE A 73 -12.74 -28.87 10.35
CA ILE A 73 -11.95 -28.69 9.14
C ILE A 73 -10.72 -29.59 9.32
N ILE A 74 -10.44 -30.51 8.39
CA ILE A 74 -9.20 -31.30 8.49
C ILE A 74 -8.03 -30.42 8.04
N SER A 75 -7.12 -30.09 8.96
CA SER A 75 -5.93 -29.28 8.63
C SER A 75 -4.66 -30.10 8.36
N ASN A 76 -4.71 -31.43 8.38
CA ASN A 76 -3.49 -32.24 8.28
C ASN A 76 -2.87 -32.27 6.87
N ASN A 77 -3.69 -32.12 5.83
CA ASN A 77 -3.27 -31.91 4.44
C ASN A 77 -4.14 -30.79 3.86
N THR A 78 -3.91 -29.54 4.27
CA THR A 78 -4.54 -28.43 3.56
C THR A 78 -4.01 -28.46 2.14
N HIS A 79 -4.88 -28.77 1.17
CA HIS A 79 -4.58 -28.72 -0.25
C HIS A 79 -4.48 -27.26 -0.69
N PHE A 80 -3.43 -26.58 -0.20
CA PHE A 80 -3.14 -25.20 -0.58
C PHE A 80 -2.93 -25.09 -2.08
N ASP A 81 -2.50 -26.17 -2.74
CA ASP A 81 -2.48 -26.32 -4.19
C ASP A 81 -3.84 -26.10 -4.85
N GLN A 82 -4.91 -26.65 -4.27
CA GLN A 82 -6.26 -26.46 -4.78
C GLN A 82 -6.75 -25.03 -4.56
N PHE A 83 -6.49 -24.46 -3.38
CA PHE A 83 -6.77 -23.05 -3.10
C PHE A 83 -6.00 -22.10 -4.04
N TYR A 84 -4.72 -22.39 -4.27
CA TYR A 84 -3.87 -21.66 -5.20
C TYR A 84 -4.41 -21.76 -6.63
N ASN A 85 -4.90 -22.93 -7.04
CA ASN A 85 -5.49 -23.14 -8.36
C ASN A 85 -6.80 -22.38 -8.55
N GLU A 86 -7.59 -22.14 -7.49
CA GLU A 86 -8.78 -21.29 -7.56
C GLU A 86 -8.41 -19.79 -7.61
N CYS A 87 -7.38 -19.37 -6.86
CA CYS A 87 -6.90 -17.99 -6.85
C CYS A 87 -6.10 -17.62 -8.11
N LEU A 88 -5.29 -18.53 -8.65
CA LEU A 88 -4.41 -18.42 -9.83
C LEU A 88 -3.82 -17.01 -10.03
N PRO A 89 -2.96 -16.52 -9.12
CA PRO A 89 -2.36 -15.20 -9.27
C PRO A 89 -1.45 -15.16 -10.49
N ARG A 90 -1.64 -14.20 -11.39
CA ARG A 90 -0.79 -14.05 -12.60
C ARG A 90 0.54 -13.36 -12.32
N SER A 91 0.56 -12.56 -11.26
CA SER A 91 1.74 -11.80 -10.88
C SER A 91 1.68 -11.40 -9.42
N CYS A 92 2.82 -11.42 -8.76
CA CYS A 92 3.01 -10.83 -7.45
C CYS A 92 3.79 -9.53 -7.59
N THR A 93 3.50 -8.57 -6.72
CA THR A 93 4.27 -7.33 -6.58
C THR A 93 4.96 -7.31 -5.24
N TYR A 94 6.22 -6.89 -5.24
CA TYR A 94 6.98 -6.66 -4.02
C TYR A 94 7.66 -5.30 -4.09
N THR A 95 7.82 -4.69 -2.92
CA THR A 95 8.47 -3.38 -2.81
C THR A 95 9.96 -3.55 -2.54
N ASN A 96 10.79 -3.03 -3.44
CA ASN A 96 12.24 -3.03 -3.30
C ASN A 96 12.76 -1.63 -2.97
N LYS A 97 13.63 -1.52 -1.96
CA LYS A 97 14.27 -0.27 -1.54
C LYS A 97 15.48 -0.01 -2.44
N GLN A 98 15.34 0.93 -3.38
CA GLN A 98 16.41 1.31 -4.29
C GLN A 98 16.84 2.76 -4.09
N ARG A 99 18.15 3.01 -4.19
CA ARG A 99 18.69 4.38 -4.18
C ARG A 99 18.36 5.09 -5.48
N ARG A 100 17.97 6.36 -5.38
CA ARG A 100 17.77 7.20 -6.56
C ARG A 100 19.12 7.49 -7.23
N GLY A 101 19.21 7.28 -8.54
CA GLY A 101 20.42 7.62 -9.29
C GLY A 101 20.70 9.12 -9.25
N ILE A 102 21.98 9.51 -9.13
CA ILE A 102 22.43 10.91 -9.04
C ILE A 102 21.86 11.77 -10.17
N LEU A 103 21.80 11.23 -11.39
CA LEU A 103 21.27 11.92 -12.57
C LEU A 103 19.78 12.28 -12.41
N ALA A 104 18.98 11.38 -11.82
CA ALA A 104 17.55 11.60 -11.61
C ALA A 104 17.32 12.67 -10.52
N SER A 105 18.18 12.74 -9.51
CA SER A 105 18.17 13.83 -8.52
C SER A 105 18.49 15.18 -9.17
N LEU A 106 19.49 15.24 -10.06
CA LEU A 106 19.83 16.46 -10.80
C LEU A 106 18.68 16.94 -11.70
N LEU A 107 18.02 16.02 -12.40
CA LEU A 107 16.86 16.36 -13.23
C LEU A 107 15.67 16.86 -12.39
N LEU A 108 15.45 16.28 -11.21
CA LEU A 108 14.44 16.77 -10.28
C LEU A 108 14.77 18.19 -9.78
N LEU A 109 16.04 18.46 -9.46
CA LEU A 109 16.50 19.79 -9.05
C LEU A 109 16.27 20.82 -10.17
N ILE A 110 16.59 20.47 -11.41
CA ILE A 110 16.34 21.30 -12.59
C ILE A 110 14.84 21.56 -12.77
N ALA A 111 13.99 20.54 -12.59
CA ALA A 111 12.54 20.65 -12.73
C ALA A 111 11.88 21.50 -11.62
N ILE A 112 12.36 21.38 -10.36
CA ILE A 112 11.89 22.18 -9.22
C ILE A 112 12.35 23.65 -9.35
N CYS A 113 13.52 23.87 -9.97
CA CYS A 113 14.05 25.21 -10.17
C CYS A 113 13.40 25.93 -11.36
N GLY A 114 12.21 26.51 -11.14
CA GLY A 114 11.65 27.57 -12.00
C GLY A 114 12.55 28.83 -12.13
N GLY A 115 13.67 28.89 -11.38
CA GLY A 115 14.73 29.89 -11.48
C GLY A 115 15.74 29.67 -12.62
N LEU A 116 15.51 28.70 -13.50
CA LEU A 116 16.38 28.36 -14.65
C LEU A 116 16.85 29.58 -15.43
N ASN A 117 15.95 30.55 -15.66
CA ASN A 117 16.24 31.74 -16.45
C ASN A 117 17.28 32.69 -15.79
N LYS A 118 17.29 32.78 -14.46
CA LYS A 118 18.24 33.61 -13.71
C LYS A 118 19.61 32.94 -13.61
N ILE A 119 19.62 31.62 -13.46
CA ILE A 119 20.85 30.81 -13.43
C ILE A 119 21.49 30.76 -14.81
N PHE A 120 20.72 30.64 -15.89
CA PHE A 120 21.23 30.75 -17.25
C PHE A 120 21.94 32.07 -17.50
N ARG A 121 21.45 33.19 -16.94
CA ARG A 121 22.13 34.49 -17.05
C ARG A 121 23.53 34.50 -16.41
N ILE A 122 23.79 33.61 -15.45
CA ILE A 122 25.11 33.40 -14.84
C ILE A 122 25.91 32.35 -15.63
N LEU A 123 25.28 31.26 -16.04
CA LEU A 123 25.92 30.15 -16.73
C LEU A 123 26.35 30.52 -18.15
N ILE A 124 25.55 31.28 -18.90
CA ILE A 124 25.83 31.69 -20.28
C ILE A 124 27.18 32.42 -20.42
N PRO A 125 27.52 33.47 -19.62
CA PRO A 125 28.84 34.10 -19.74
C PRO A 125 29.98 33.17 -19.28
N LEU A 126 29.71 32.23 -18.39
CA LEU A 126 30.69 31.26 -17.88
C LEU A 126 31.03 30.20 -18.94
N PHE A 127 30.00 29.56 -19.49
CA PHE A 127 30.12 28.62 -20.61
C PHE A 127 30.62 29.31 -21.87
N GLY A 128 30.17 30.53 -22.16
CA GLY A 128 30.69 31.32 -23.28
C GLY A 128 32.20 31.50 -23.19
N LYS A 129 32.72 31.93 -22.04
CA LYS A 129 34.18 32.07 -21.83
C LYS A 129 34.92 30.73 -21.94
N LEU A 130 34.34 29.63 -21.44
CA LEU A 130 34.91 28.30 -21.58
C LEU A 130 34.98 27.85 -23.04
N ILE A 131 33.88 28.03 -23.79
CA ILE A 131 33.79 27.69 -25.23
C ILE A 131 34.78 28.53 -26.04
N PHE A 132 34.77 29.86 -25.89
CA PHE A 132 35.73 30.74 -26.59
C PHE A 132 37.18 30.36 -26.27
N SER A 133 37.45 30.00 -25.03
CA SER A 133 38.78 29.57 -24.64
C SER A 133 39.17 28.21 -25.19
N CYS A 134 38.25 27.26 -25.28
CA CYS A 134 38.47 25.97 -25.93
C CYS A 134 38.71 26.16 -27.43
N ILE A 135 37.94 27.03 -28.09
CA ILE A 135 38.13 27.39 -29.51
C ILE A 135 39.50 28.02 -29.71
N ASP A 136 39.87 29.01 -28.90
CA ASP A 136 41.18 29.65 -29.00
C ASP A 136 42.33 28.70 -28.65
N TRP A 137 42.12 27.78 -27.70
CA TRP A 137 43.09 26.75 -27.35
C TRP A 137 43.29 25.76 -28.50
N TRP A 138 42.20 25.36 -29.17
CA TRP A 138 42.24 24.46 -30.32
C TRP A 138 42.92 25.12 -31.52
N LYS A 139 42.64 26.41 -31.76
CA LYS A 139 43.29 27.21 -32.82
C LYS A 139 44.78 27.45 -32.55
N ARG A 140 45.18 27.65 -31.29
CA ARG A 140 46.58 27.83 -30.87
C ARG A 140 47.40 26.54 -30.86
N ARG A 141 46.77 25.36 -30.92
CA ARG A 141 47.43 24.05 -30.96
C ARG A 141 48.27 23.84 -32.23
N HIS A 142 48.08 24.65 -33.28
CA HIS A 142 48.89 24.61 -34.51
C HIS A 142 50.07 25.58 -34.54
N THR A 143 50.23 26.49 -33.57
CA THR A 143 51.39 27.40 -33.50
C THR A 143 52.13 27.13 -32.20
N ARG A 144 53.26 26.40 -32.27
CA ARG A 144 54.10 26.08 -31.09
C ARG A 144 54.63 27.37 -30.45
N ARG A 145 53.92 27.85 -29.42
CA ARG A 145 54.52 28.43 -28.22
C ARG A 145 53.95 27.68 -27.03
N ILE A 146 54.82 27.16 -26.17
CA ILE A 146 54.47 26.53 -24.91
C ILE A 146 53.89 27.63 -24.02
N ILE A 147 52.58 27.87 -24.13
CA ILE A 147 51.85 28.71 -23.20
C ILE A 147 51.52 27.81 -22.02
N SER A 148 52.12 28.11 -20.87
CA SER A 148 51.87 27.45 -19.59
C SER A 148 50.36 27.36 -19.31
N ILE A 149 49.85 26.13 -19.25
CA ILE A 149 48.45 25.82 -18.85
C ILE A 149 48.11 26.50 -17.52
N SER A 150 49.08 26.58 -16.60
CA SER A 150 48.95 27.25 -15.30
C SER A 150 48.62 28.74 -15.43
N GLY A 151 49.24 29.47 -16.38
CA GLY A 151 48.98 30.90 -16.58
C GLY A 151 47.57 31.21 -17.07
N TYR A 152 47.06 30.38 -17.98
CA TYR A 152 45.70 30.50 -18.50
C TYR A 152 44.64 30.16 -17.44
N VAL A 153 44.83 29.07 -16.68
CA VAL A 153 43.93 28.69 -15.57
C VAL A 153 43.92 29.77 -14.49
N LYS A 154 45.09 30.34 -14.16
CA LYS A 154 45.20 31.44 -13.18
C LYS A 154 44.43 32.69 -13.65
N HIS A 155 44.56 33.07 -14.91
CA HIS A 155 43.81 34.20 -15.47
C HIS A 155 42.29 33.95 -15.48
N LEU A 156 41.87 32.74 -15.84
CA LEU A 156 40.47 32.34 -15.80
C LEU A 156 39.93 32.43 -14.36
N LEU A 157 40.62 31.87 -13.37
CA LEU A 157 40.22 31.94 -11.96
C LEU A 157 40.06 33.37 -11.46
N ILE A 158 41.01 34.26 -11.79
CA ILE A 158 40.96 35.69 -11.40
C ILE A 158 39.75 36.39 -12.04
N THR A 159 39.55 36.21 -13.35
CA THR A 159 38.45 36.85 -14.09
C THR A 159 37.09 36.35 -13.59
N THR A 160 37.01 35.06 -13.24
CA THR A 160 35.79 34.43 -12.72
C THR A 160 35.51 34.94 -11.30
N TYR A 161 36.53 35.01 -10.44
CA TYR A 161 36.42 35.58 -9.10
C TYR A 161 35.92 37.03 -9.11
N GLN A 162 36.45 37.87 -10.01
CA GLN A 162 35.99 39.25 -10.15
C GLN A 162 34.54 39.35 -10.66
N SER A 163 34.14 38.48 -11.59
CA SER A 163 32.78 38.41 -12.11
C SER A 163 31.78 37.95 -11.04
N ILE A 164 32.19 37.03 -10.15
CA ILE A 164 31.38 36.58 -9.00
C ILE A 164 31.28 37.67 -7.94
N LYS A 165 32.38 38.38 -7.64
CA LYS A 165 32.39 39.45 -6.62
C LYS A 165 31.49 40.63 -6.98
N THR A 166 31.35 40.92 -8.27
CA THR A 166 30.53 42.02 -8.82
C THR A 166 29.12 41.59 -9.23
N LEU A 167 28.77 40.31 -9.01
CA LEU A 167 27.48 39.78 -9.40
C LEU A 167 26.35 40.48 -8.65
N ASN A 168 25.35 40.96 -9.40
CA ASN A 168 24.13 41.51 -8.87
C ASN A 168 22.94 40.93 -9.66
N LEU A 169 22.27 39.94 -9.07
CA LEU A 169 21.16 39.23 -9.70
C LEU A 169 19.88 40.07 -9.75
N PHE A 170 19.75 41.01 -8.81
CA PHE A 170 18.62 41.91 -8.62
C PHE A 170 18.91 43.32 -9.17
N LYS A 171 19.82 43.41 -10.15
CA LYS A 171 20.17 44.68 -10.77
C LYS A 171 18.93 45.36 -11.35
N THR A 172 18.62 46.53 -10.83
CA THR A 172 17.71 47.50 -11.45
C THR A 172 18.54 48.61 -12.11
N GLU A 173 17.94 49.73 -12.52
CA GLU A 173 18.66 50.96 -12.90
C GLU A 173 18.72 51.96 -11.73
N PRO A 174 19.43 51.68 -10.62
CA PRO A 174 19.59 52.65 -9.55
C PRO A 174 20.75 53.59 -9.84
N THR A 175 20.53 54.87 -9.60
CA THR A 175 21.56 55.92 -9.61
C THR A 175 22.30 56.01 -8.27
N GLU A 176 21.76 55.41 -7.19
CA GLU A 176 22.31 55.51 -5.83
C GLU A 176 23.21 54.32 -5.45
N GLU A 177 24.40 54.61 -4.92
CA GLU A 177 25.38 53.60 -4.48
C GLU A 177 24.88 52.68 -3.37
N ILE A 178 24.04 53.22 -2.47
CA ILE A 178 23.47 52.47 -1.35
C ILE A 178 22.57 51.34 -1.86
N LEU A 179 21.74 51.62 -2.85
CA LEU A 179 20.85 50.64 -3.46
C LEU A 179 21.64 49.52 -4.16
N ILE A 180 22.75 49.87 -4.83
CA ILE A 180 23.64 48.89 -5.46
C ILE A 180 24.25 47.94 -4.43
N ARG A 181 24.74 48.45 -3.29
CA ARG A 181 25.29 47.63 -2.20
C ARG A 181 24.23 46.70 -1.61
N GLN A 182 23.02 47.19 -1.41
CA GLN A 182 21.90 46.39 -0.90
C GLN A 182 21.54 45.24 -1.85
N GLN A 183 21.47 45.50 -3.16
CA GLN A 183 21.23 44.48 -4.18
C GLN A 183 22.33 43.41 -4.25
N GLN A 184 23.60 43.82 -4.07
CA GLN A 184 24.72 42.88 -3.96
C GLN A 184 24.62 41.99 -2.71
N ILE A 185 24.21 42.55 -1.56
CA ILE A 185 23.97 41.78 -0.33
C ILE A 185 22.83 40.79 -0.54
N TYR A 186 21.71 41.22 -1.13
CA TYR A 186 20.59 40.33 -1.46
C TYR A 186 21.00 39.22 -2.43
N THR A 187 21.84 39.54 -3.43
CA THR A 187 22.39 38.53 -4.34
C THR A 187 23.22 37.48 -3.59
N ARG A 188 24.06 37.90 -2.64
CA ARG A 188 24.87 36.97 -1.84
C ARG A 188 24.01 36.09 -0.93
N VAL A 189 23.08 36.69 -0.20
CA VAL A 189 22.14 35.96 0.68
C VAL A 189 21.33 34.97 -0.14
N TYR A 190 20.79 35.39 -1.28
CA TYR A 190 20.04 34.52 -2.18
C TYR A 190 20.89 33.33 -2.66
N LEU A 191 22.14 33.57 -3.10
CA LEU A 191 23.01 32.49 -3.57
C LEU A 191 23.38 31.50 -2.45
N VAL A 192 23.66 31.98 -1.24
CA VAL A 192 23.95 31.12 -0.08
C VAL A 192 22.74 30.25 0.26
N LEU A 193 21.56 30.86 0.38
CA LEU A 193 20.32 30.12 0.66
C LEU A 193 20.03 29.11 -0.46
N TYR A 194 20.17 29.52 -1.71
CA TYR A 194 19.94 28.67 -2.86
C TYR A 194 20.88 27.45 -2.88
N ILE A 195 22.20 27.67 -2.74
CA ILE A 195 23.19 26.58 -2.70
C ILE A 195 22.93 25.65 -1.51
N SER A 196 22.64 26.20 -0.33
CA SER A 196 22.33 25.39 0.86
C SER A 196 21.10 24.50 0.64
N SER A 197 20.03 25.04 0.03
CA SER A 197 18.81 24.28 -0.25
C SER A 197 19.05 23.16 -1.26
N LEU A 198 19.84 23.42 -2.32
CA LEU A 198 20.25 22.40 -3.28
C LEU A 198 21.10 21.31 -2.62
N SER A 199 22.04 21.67 -1.75
CA SER A 199 22.88 20.71 -1.03
C SER A 199 22.05 19.80 -0.11
N ILE A 200 21.10 20.36 0.63
CA ILE A 200 20.19 19.58 1.49
C ILE A 200 19.36 18.61 0.66
N LEU A 201 18.78 19.07 -0.45
CA LEU A 201 17.96 18.23 -1.31
C LEU A 201 18.79 17.13 -1.99
N LEU A 202 20.01 17.45 -2.44
CA LEU A 202 20.92 16.46 -3.00
C LEU A 202 21.31 15.40 -1.96
N PHE A 203 21.63 15.82 -0.73
CA PHE A 203 21.93 14.91 0.37
C PHE A 203 20.74 14.03 0.73
N TYR A 204 19.54 14.62 0.85
CA TYR A 204 18.29 13.89 1.08
C TYR A 204 18.07 12.83 0.00
N THR A 205 18.14 13.21 -1.28
CA THR A 205 17.93 12.26 -2.39
C THR A 205 19.03 11.20 -2.50
N ALA A 206 20.24 11.46 -2.02
CA ALA A 206 21.34 10.51 -2.02
C ALA A 206 21.25 9.49 -0.87
N LEU A 207 20.72 9.91 0.28
CA LEU A 207 20.60 9.05 1.46
C LEU A 207 19.28 8.31 1.55
N VAL A 208 18.18 8.90 1.09
CA VAL A 208 16.85 8.31 1.22
C VAL A 208 16.59 7.34 0.07
N ASN A 209 16.29 6.09 0.43
CA ASN A 209 15.87 5.07 -0.52
C ASN A 209 14.44 5.34 -0.97
N LEU A 210 14.14 5.02 -2.22
CA LEU A 210 12.80 4.99 -2.76
C LEU A 210 12.28 3.56 -2.73
N ASN A 211 10.99 3.43 -2.40
CA ASN A 211 10.25 2.20 -2.53
C ASN A 211 9.80 2.07 -4.00
N ILE A 212 10.24 1.02 -4.68
CA ILE A 212 9.85 0.73 -6.06
C ILE A 212 9.15 -0.61 -6.08
N ASP A 213 7.91 -0.61 -6.57
CA ASP A 213 7.14 -1.84 -6.75
C ASP A 213 7.60 -2.55 -8.01
N LYS A 214 8.04 -3.79 -7.84
CA LYS A 214 8.43 -4.67 -8.93
C LYS A 214 7.41 -5.77 -9.07
N ARG A 215 7.07 -6.07 -10.33
CA ARG A 215 6.15 -7.15 -10.68
C ARG A 215 6.93 -8.39 -11.08
N TYR A 216 6.61 -9.50 -10.45
CA TYR A 216 7.07 -10.84 -10.79
C TYR A 216 5.91 -11.62 -11.38
N TYR A 217 6.12 -12.33 -12.49
CA TYR A 217 5.07 -13.11 -13.15
C TYR A 217 5.17 -14.56 -12.73
N LEU A 218 4.02 -15.16 -12.38
CA LEU A 218 3.95 -16.52 -11.90
C LEU A 218 3.38 -17.42 -12.99
N SER A 219 3.98 -18.60 -13.16
CA SER A 219 3.50 -19.62 -14.10
C SER A 219 3.05 -20.91 -13.40
N SER A 220 3.48 -21.15 -12.16
CA SER A 220 3.11 -22.32 -11.37
C SER A 220 3.02 -22.02 -9.87
N ILE A 221 2.52 -22.97 -9.07
CA ILE A 221 2.59 -22.89 -7.59
C ILE A 221 4.03 -22.99 -7.08
N MET A 222 4.90 -23.75 -7.75
CA MET A 222 6.30 -23.83 -7.36
C MET A 222 6.99 -22.48 -7.55
N ASP A 223 6.64 -21.74 -8.60
CA ASP A 223 7.15 -20.39 -8.82
C ASP A 223 6.69 -19.42 -7.72
N TYR A 224 5.48 -19.62 -7.20
CA TYR A 224 4.96 -18.84 -6.07
C TYR A 224 5.77 -19.12 -4.80
N GLU A 225 5.99 -20.40 -4.49
CA GLU A 225 6.79 -20.80 -3.34
C GLU A 225 8.24 -20.31 -3.45
N GLU A 226 8.87 -20.47 -4.61
CA GLU A 226 10.22 -19.96 -4.88
C GLU A 226 10.29 -18.43 -4.75
N PHE A 227 9.30 -17.72 -5.29
CA PHE A 227 9.21 -16.27 -5.16
C PHE A 227 9.12 -15.81 -3.70
N LEU A 228 8.33 -16.50 -2.87
CA LEU A 228 8.22 -16.22 -1.44
C LEU A 228 9.52 -16.49 -0.67
N ILE A 229 10.28 -17.51 -1.08
CA ILE A 229 11.60 -17.81 -0.51
C ILE A 229 12.62 -16.73 -0.89
N ASP A 230 12.64 -16.30 -2.16
CA ASP A 230 13.60 -15.31 -2.66
C ASP A 230 13.29 -13.89 -2.16
N HIS A 231 12.02 -13.58 -1.85
CA HIS A 231 11.57 -12.26 -1.42
C HIS A 231 10.84 -12.31 -0.07
N PRO A 232 11.54 -12.45 1.07
CA PRO A 232 10.92 -12.50 2.40
C PRO A 232 10.40 -11.13 2.91
N SER A 233 10.00 -10.23 2.02
CA SER A 233 9.55 -8.88 2.36
C SER A 233 8.12 -8.85 2.91
N ASP A 234 7.84 -7.97 3.86
CA ASP A 234 6.51 -7.80 4.46
C ASP A 234 5.46 -7.23 3.48
N ASP A 235 5.88 -6.58 2.39
CA ASP A 235 5.01 -5.91 1.41
C ASP A 235 4.84 -6.75 0.11
N ILE A 236 4.54 -8.04 0.23
CA ILE A 236 4.18 -8.89 -0.92
C ILE A 236 2.67 -8.80 -1.17
N THR A 237 2.29 -8.50 -2.41
CA THR A 237 0.89 -8.50 -2.83
C THR A 237 0.72 -9.36 -4.08
N CYS A 238 -0.09 -10.42 -3.97
CA CYS A 238 -0.40 -11.33 -5.07
C CYS A 238 -1.91 -11.30 -5.33
N PRO A 239 -2.41 -10.44 -6.24
CA PRO A 239 -3.83 -10.41 -6.55
C PRO A 239 -4.28 -11.72 -7.20
N CYS A 240 -5.34 -12.32 -6.65
CA CYS A 240 -6.03 -13.43 -7.29
C CYS A 240 -6.69 -12.99 -8.60
N THR A 241 -6.74 -13.88 -9.59
CA THR A 241 -7.51 -13.65 -10.82
C THR A 241 -9.01 -13.74 -10.58
N HIS A 242 -9.42 -14.59 -9.64
CA HIS A 242 -10.78 -14.71 -9.17
C HIS A 242 -10.91 -14.06 -7.79
N ILE A 243 -11.89 -13.17 -7.63
CA ILE A 243 -12.14 -12.44 -6.37
C ILE A 243 -12.99 -13.25 -5.38
N SER A 244 -13.45 -14.43 -5.78
CA SER A 244 -14.33 -15.28 -4.99
C SER A 244 -14.18 -16.73 -5.42
N ILE A 245 -14.20 -17.63 -4.44
CA ILE A 245 -14.25 -19.07 -4.66
C ILE A 245 -15.71 -19.51 -4.47
N PRO A 246 -16.30 -20.28 -5.40
CA PRO A 246 -17.62 -20.85 -5.20
C PRO A 246 -17.67 -21.65 -3.90
N TYR A 247 -18.74 -21.48 -3.10
CA TYR A 247 -18.86 -22.12 -1.80
C TYR A 247 -18.68 -23.65 -1.86
N GLY A 248 -19.23 -24.30 -2.89
CA GLY A 248 -19.06 -25.75 -3.09
C GLY A 248 -17.59 -26.17 -3.26
N ASN A 249 -16.80 -25.41 -4.02
CA ASN A 249 -15.38 -25.67 -4.20
C ASN A 249 -14.66 -25.44 -2.87
N PHE A 250 -14.93 -24.33 -2.18
CA PHE A 250 -14.33 -24.02 -0.88
C PHE A 250 -14.53 -25.15 0.16
N ILE A 251 -15.75 -25.69 0.28
CA ILE A 251 -16.07 -26.80 1.19
C ILE A 251 -15.29 -28.07 0.83
N ASN A 252 -15.17 -28.35 -0.47
CA ASN A 252 -14.47 -29.54 -0.97
C ASN A 252 -12.95 -29.42 -0.79
N GLU A 253 -12.35 -28.28 -1.17
CA GLU A 253 -10.90 -28.08 -1.13
C GLU A 253 -10.37 -27.98 0.32
N LEU A 254 -11.17 -27.46 1.25
CA LEU A 254 -10.82 -27.43 2.68
C LEU A 254 -11.14 -28.72 3.44
N GLN A 255 -11.63 -29.75 2.75
CA GLN A 255 -12.01 -31.04 3.34
C GLN A 255 -12.87 -30.85 4.61
N VAL A 256 -13.95 -30.10 4.47
CA VAL A 256 -14.91 -29.93 5.57
C VAL A 256 -15.60 -31.25 5.84
N ASN A 257 -15.36 -31.81 7.02
CA ASN A 257 -15.85 -33.13 7.39
C ASN A 257 -17.21 -33.11 8.06
N ALA A 258 -17.51 -32.03 8.80
CA ALA A 258 -18.73 -31.95 9.57
C ALA A 258 -19.29 -30.54 9.56
N PHE A 259 -20.57 -30.45 9.24
CA PHE A 259 -21.40 -29.29 9.49
C PHE A 259 -22.13 -29.46 10.83
N HIS A 260 -22.46 -28.34 11.43
CA HIS A 260 -23.24 -28.29 12.66
C HIS A 260 -24.62 -28.94 12.45
N GLU A 261 -25.12 -29.62 13.48
CA GLU A 261 -26.40 -30.36 13.43
C GLU A 261 -27.61 -29.46 13.09
N ALA A 262 -27.52 -28.17 13.39
CA ALA A 262 -28.50 -27.16 12.98
C ALA A 262 -28.72 -27.10 11.45
N CYS A 263 -27.70 -27.46 10.64
CA CYS A 263 -27.83 -27.60 9.17
C CYS A 263 -28.63 -28.84 8.79
N THR A 264 -28.36 -29.98 9.43
CA THR A 264 -28.95 -31.27 9.05
C THR A 264 -30.40 -31.41 9.51
N THR A 265 -30.77 -30.74 10.60
CA THR A 265 -32.11 -30.78 11.20
C THR A 265 -33.13 -29.81 10.55
N ASP A 266 -32.72 -29.08 9.51
CA ASP A 266 -33.51 -28.03 8.85
C ASP A 266 -33.99 -26.93 9.82
N ALA A 267 -33.33 -26.80 10.99
CA ALA A 267 -33.75 -25.90 12.06
C ALA A 267 -33.72 -24.44 11.61
N ILE A 268 -32.65 -24.06 10.88
CA ILE A 268 -32.45 -22.71 10.36
C ILE A 268 -33.53 -22.33 9.36
N HIS A 269 -33.81 -23.19 8.37
CA HIS A 269 -34.83 -22.95 7.35
C HIS A 269 -36.24 -22.82 7.96
N LYS A 270 -36.58 -23.70 8.91
CA LYS A 270 -37.85 -23.60 9.65
C LYS A 270 -37.99 -22.24 10.31
N ILE A 271 -36.97 -21.77 11.01
CA ILE A 271 -37.00 -20.50 11.74
C ILE A 271 -37.04 -19.28 10.79
N LEU A 272 -36.28 -19.32 9.69
CA LEU A 272 -36.32 -18.28 8.65
C LEU A 272 -37.70 -18.16 8.01
N ARG A 273 -38.38 -19.30 7.78
CA ARG A 273 -39.75 -19.30 7.24
C ARG A 273 -40.70 -18.53 8.14
N TYR A 274 -40.63 -18.70 9.46
CA TYR A 274 -41.47 -17.95 10.42
C TYR A 274 -41.02 -16.50 10.60
N GLY A 275 -39.72 -16.20 10.45
CA GLY A 275 -39.19 -14.84 10.51
C GLY A 275 -39.62 -13.96 9.33
N ASN A 276 -39.78 -14.52 8.12
CA ASN A 276 -40.20 -13.80 6.91
C ASN A 276 -41.73 -13.66 6.76
N MET A 277 -42.52 -14.21 7.69
CA MET A 277 -43.99 -14.12 7.68
C MET A 277 -44.54 -13.01 8.60
N ILE A 278 -43.64 -12.15 9.15
CA ILE A 278 -43.97 -10.96 9.95
C ILE A 278 -43.64 -9.71 9.14
#